data_AF-A0A812XZQ9-F1
#
_entry.id   AF-A0A812XZQ9-F1
#
_cell.length_a   1.000
_cell.length_b   1.000
_cell.length_c   1.000
_cell.angle_alpha   90.00
_cell.angle_beta   90.00
_cell.angle_gamma   90.00
#
_symmetry.space_group_name_H-M   'P 1'
#
loop_
_entity.id
_entity.type
_entity.pdbx_description
1 polymer ?
#
loop_
_entity_poly.entity_id
_entity_poly.type
_entity_poly.pdbx_seq_one_letter_code
_entity_poly.pdbx_strand_id
1 'polypeptide(L)'
;MPQQSEAKYLWDLTEVPAGWSLATVIDAFVHLAAYAPADRALEALNGRLVELWASQPAEAQAWLERLGELNTATRAERLCEALRRHGAAECGKYKKWGGWRFSEAGLLREEPCRPAAERERLTALYLLKFHTRARCRELVERLEQAESQETARKRQKLEEEPSESRRLEAKLQSSQEECEQLRSRLAAAEAEVSDKASGLQAAQSESEELAHRAAAAESAAAQMQKELWRVQEEHSQCQERCEDLAHRLEAAGVQNAQTKEAYAAAEKQFEVQRTQGESCSYHALEGSKAELQIQNAVLQERCDQLRQQLAKAEAKVDLLQGLREEIGMYKERLREQVIKTKSCHRLDGGGGTSSDLLTRNLTPAPSDAAVDLDDEKSDLAEQLGYSLVDEDGASVLSGSSGYSVQQDCFMLDAIFKSRMDFFCQGKDLQKGSQVVAGDGETILEVVEISKESQATNVVDLQAGQATLRVTPDHPVQVPDEGGNSGRPLYMPAGKLKVGEKVMLDSGERVALTSAETRPMECSVLKIVFEPDLPVAVFSSPSCILSKGHKKKTQAGRRGGMCQRGKEASDPMDGASIPDTAAGEYMD
;
A
#
# COMPACT_ATOMS: atom_id res chain seq x y z
N MET A 1 85.63 15.25 -4.30
CA MET A 1 85.13 15.38 -5.68
C MET A 1 83.91 14.48 -5.80
N PRO A 2 82.67 15.00 -5.78
CA PRO A 2 81.51 14.16 -6.04
C PRO A 2 81.60 13.66 -7.49
N GLN A 3 81.42 12.34 -7.69
CA GLN A 3 81.32 11.75 -9.01
C GLN A 3 80.20 12.47 -9.76
N GLN A 4 80.53 13.13 -10.87
CA GLN A 4 79.50 13.61 -11.80
C GLN A 4 78.78 12.38 -12.33
N SER A 5 77.51 12.23 -11.99
CA SER A 5 76.64 11.19 -12.54
C SER A 5 76.62 11.35 -14.06
N GLU A 6 76.93 10.27 -14.78
CA GLU A 6 76.89 10.26 -16.24
C GLU A 6 75.49 10.68 -16.70
N ALA A 7 75.39 11.83 -17.36
CA ALA A 7 74.14 12.31 -17.91
C ALA A 7 73.67 11.34 -19.00
N LYS A 8 72.55 10.66 -18.74
CA LYS A 8 71.95 9.70 -19.68
C LYS A 8 70.90 10.40 -20.54
N TYR A 9 70.68 9.80 -21.71
CA TYR A 9 69.65 10.19 -22.65
C TYR A 9 68.28 9.73 -22.15
N LEU A 10 67.28 10.61 -22.16
CA LEU A 10 65.94 10.35 -21.59
C LEU A 10 65.27 9.08 -22.16
N TRP A 11 65.62 8.73 -23.38
CA TRP A 11 65.18 7.56 -24.15
C TRP A 11 65.69 6.23 -23.59
N ASP A 12 66.82 6.25 -22.87
CA ASP A 12 67.45 5.07 -22.25
C ASP A 12 67.00 4.86 -20.80
N LEU A 13 66.01 5.61 -20.34
CA LEU A 13 65.50 5.54 -18.96
C LEU A 13 64.76 4.21 -18.75
N THR A 14 65.32 3.31 -17.95
CA THR A 14 64.65 2.04 -17.57
C THR A 14 63.94 2.13 -16.23
N GLU A 15 64.36 3.04 -15.36
CA GLU A 15 63.79 3.29 -14.04
C GLU A 15 63.84 4.80 -13.76
N VAL A 16 62.79 5.33 -13.11
CA VAL A 16 62.72 6.76 -12.77
C VAL A 16 63.33 6.97 -11.38
N PRO A 17 64.33 7.86 -11.23
CA PRO A 17 64.92 8.13 -9.91
C PRO A 17 63.86 8.56 -8.89
N ALA A 18 63.91 7.99 -7.69
CA ALA A 18 62.93 8.27 -6.63
C ALA A 18 62.90 9.75 -6.22
N GLY A 19 63.99 10.49 -6.43
CA GLY A 19 64.11 11.92 -6.12
C GLY A 19 63.43 12.87 -7.12
N TRP A 20 62.85 12.38 -8.21
CA TRP A 20 62.15 13.24 -9.17
C TRP A 20 60.81 13.72 -8.62
N SER A 21 60.58 15.04 -8.70
CA SER A 21 59.28 15.65 -8.38
C SER A 21 58.23 15.32 -9.44
N LEU A 22 56.94 15.44 -9.09
CA LEU A 22 55.83 15.23 -10.02
C LEU A 22 55.98 16.09 -11.28
N ALA A 23 56.35 17.36 -11.14
CA ALA A 23 56.62 18.26 -12.27
C ALA A 23 57.75 17.74 -13.19
N THR A 24 58.83 17.18 -12.63
CA THR A 24 59.95 16.64 -13.42
C THR A 24 59.53 15.38 -14.19
N VAL A 25 58.73 14.52 -13.56
CA VAL A 25 58.17 13.32 -14.20
C VAL A 25 57.21 13.71 -15.32
N ILE A 26 56.35 14.71 -15.11
CA ILE A 26 55.43 15.25 -16.12
C ILE A 26 56.21 15.84 -17.31
N ASP A 27 57.21 16.69 -17.08
CA ASP A 27 58.03 17.29 -18.15
C ASP A 27 58.73 16.20 -18.99
N ALA A 28 59.30 15.19 -18.32
CA ALA A 28 59.92 14.04 -18.98
C ALA A 28 58.91 13.20 -19.79
N PHE A 29 57.72 12.97 -19.22
CA PHE A 29 56.65 12.19 -19.85
C PHE A 29 56.12 12.90 -21.09
N VAL A 30 55.83 14.20 -21.00
CA VAL A 30 55.38 15.05 -22.11
C VAL A 30 56.42 15.06 -23.23
N HIS A 31 57.71 15.14 -22.88
CA HIS A 31 58.80 15.08 -23.84
C HIS A 31 58.85 13.73 -24.57
N LEU A 32 58.83 12.61 -23.86
CA LEU A 32 58.88 11.27 -24.49
C LEU A 32 57.61 10.94 -25.26
N ALA A 33 56.44 11.35 -24.77
CA ALA A 33 55.16 11.13 -25.45
C ALA A 33 55.09 11.80 -26.84
N ALA A 34 55.87 12.85 -27.06
CA ALA A 34 55.97 13.51 -28.36
C ALA A 34 56.77 12.70 -29.41
N TYR A 35 57.47 11.63 -29.02
CA TYR A 35 58.29 10.81 -29.90
C TYR A 35 57.95 9.32 -29.78
N ALA A 36 57.38 8.75 -30.85
CA ALA A 36 57.01 7.34 -30.91
C ALA A 36 58.18 6.49 -31.46
N PRO A 37 59.14 6.05 -30.62
CA PRO A 37 59.03 4.72 -30.00
C PRO A 37 59.81 4.57 -28.68
N ALA A 38 59.52 5.37 -27.65
CA ALA A 38 60.19 5.27 -26.34
C ALA A 38 59.39 4.43 -25.31
N ASP A 39 58.86 3.28 -25.72
CA ASP A 39 57.86 2.52 -24.94
C ASP A 39 58.35 2.17 -23.53
N ARG A 40 59.60 1.72 -23.40
CA ARG A 40 60.17 1.35 -22.08
C ARG A 40 60.33 2.53 -21.12
N ALA A 41 60.82 3.66 -21.62
CA ALA A 41 61.00 4.86 -20.80
C ALA A 41 59.66 5.51 -20.43
N LEU A 42 58.68 5.44 -21.34
CA LEU A 42 57.33 5.91 -21.09
C LEU A 42 56.59 5.02 -20.08
N GLU A 43 56.80 3.70 -20.12
CA GLU A 43 56.29 2.76 -19.10
C GLU A 43 56.88 3.04 -17.72
N ALA A 44 58.19 3.26 -17.61
CA ALA A 44 58.85 3.61 -16.35
C ALA A 44 58.30 4.93 -15.77
N LEU A 45 58.12 5.96 -16.61
CA LEU A 45 57.52 7.23 -16.19
C LEU A 45 56.04 7.08 -15.83
N ASN A 46 55.29 6.24 -16.55
CA ASN A 46 53.88 5.97 -16.24
C ASN A 46 53.75 5.32 -14.85
N GLY A 47 54.56 4.30 -14.55
CA GLY A 47 54.60 3.68 -13.23
C GLY A 47 54.89 4.69 -12.12
N ARG A 48 55.92 5.53 -12.31
CA ARG A 48 56.27 6.56 -11.33
C ARG A 48 55.21 7.66 -11.18
N LEU A 49 54.56 8.03 -12.28
CA LEU A 49 53.49 9.03 -12.28
C LEU A 49 52.29 8.54 -11.46
N VAL A 50 51.91 7.26 -11.60
CA VAL A 50 50.83 6.64 -10.80
C VAL A 50 51.18 6.66 -9.30
N GLU A 51 52.41 6.30 -8.94
CA GLU A 51 52.88 6.33 -7.55
C GLU A 51 52.86 7.76 -6.97
N LEU A 52 53.42 8.72 -7.70
CA LEU A 52 53.47 10.12 -7.24
C LEU A 52 52.06 10.71 -7.12
N TRP A 53 51.14 10.37 -8.03
CA TRP A 53 49.74 10.79 -7.98
C TRP A 53 49.01 10.27 -6.74
N ALA A 54 49.24 9.01 -6.38
CA ALA A 54 48.68 8.42 -5.16
C ALA A 54 49.26 9.07 -3.90
N SER A 55 50.54 9.45 -3.92
CA SER A 55 51.20 10.08 -2.77
C SER A 55 51.00 11.60 -2.65
N GLN A 56 50.66 12.30 -3.75
CA GLN A 56 50.58 13.76 -3.82
C GLN A 56 49.33 14.25 -4.59
N PRO A 57 48.10 13.92 -4.13
CA PRO A 57 46.86 14.18 -4.88
C PRO A 57 46.57 15.68 -5.10
N ALA A 58 47.04 16.57 -4.22
CA ALA A 58 46.82 18.01 -4.35
C ALA A 58 47.65 18.65 -5.47
N GLU A 59 48.93 18.27 -5.60
CA GLU A 59 49.80 18.78 -6.69
C GLU A 59 49.35 18.23 -8.05
N ALA A 60 48.93 16.97 -8.05
CA ALA A 60 48.26 16.30 -9.15
C ALA A 60 47.00 17.05 -9.64
N GLN A 61 46.09 17.39 -8.72
CA GLN A 61 44.88 18.14 -9.05
C GLN A 61 45.22 19.52 -9.62
N ALA A 62 46.17 20.24 -9.03
CA ALA A 62 46.63 21.54 -9.54
C ALA A 62 47.16 21.47 -10.98
N TRP A 63 47.80 20.36 -11.35
CA TRP A 63 48.22 20.11 -12.73
C TRP A 63 47.05 19.85 -13.68
N LEU A 64 46.03 19.08 -13.28
CA LEU A 64 44.81 18.89 -14.09
C LEU A 64 44.05 20.20 -14.32
N GLU A 65 43.94 21.02 -13.28
CA GLU A 65 43.32 22.34 -13.37
C GLU A 65 44.07 23.25 -14.35
N ARG A 66 45.41 23.20 -14.34
CA ARG A 66 46.26 23.95 -15.26
C ARG A 66 46.12 23.49 -16.71
N LEU A 67 45.81 22.21 -16.95
CA LEU A 67 45.53 21.65 -18.27
C LEU A 67 44.11 21.95 -18.77
N GLY A 68 43.21 22.45 -17.91
CA GLY A 68 41.84 22.81 -18.27
C GLY A 68 40.89 21.63 -18.44
N GLU A 69 41.26 20.43 -18.02
CA GLU A 69 40.46 19.19 -18.13
C GLU A 69 39.74 18.86 -16.81
N LEU A 70 38.93 19.80 -16.31
CA LEU A 70 38.41 19.78 -14.93
C LEU A 70 37.17 18.89 -14.68
N ASN A 71 36.56 18.29 -15.71
CA ASN A 71 35.32 17.56 -15.52
C ASN A 71 35.49 16.06 -15.79
N THR A 72 35.47 15.29 -14.68
CA THR A 72 35.08 13.86 -14.55
C THR A 72 36.14 12.74 -14.52
N ALA A 73 37.40 12.97 -14.14
CA ALA A 73 38.37 11.85 -14.11
C ALA A 73 39.17 11.71 -12.82
N THR A 74 38.84 10.70 -12.01
CA THR A 74 39.61 10.24 -10.83
C THR A 74 40.62 9.13 -11.15
N ARG A 75 40.93 8.85 -12.43
CA ARG A 75 41.73 7.68 -12.84
C ARG A 75 43.03 8.08 -13.56
N ALA A 76 44.17 7.62 -13.05
CA ALA A 76 45.53 7.94 -13.52
C ALA A 76 45.75 7.67 -15.03
N GLU A 77 45.05 6.68 -15.60
CA GLU A 77 45.09 6.35 -17.04
C GLU A 77 44.67 7.53 -17.94
N ARG A 78 43.70 8.36 -17.52
CA ARG A 78 43.22 9.50 -18.32
C ARG A 78 44.18 10.69 -18.30
N LEU A 79 44.94 10.87 -17.22
CA LEU A 79 45.99 11.88 -17.16
C LEU A 79 47.13 11.55 -18.14
N CYS A 80 47.58 10.30 -18.18
CA CYS A 80 48.62 9.88 -19.12
C CYS A 80 48.21 10.16 -20.57
N GLU A 81 46.93 9.97 -20.86
CA GLU A 81 46.33 10.32 -22.15
C GLU A 81 46.25 11.84 -22.38
N ALA A 82 45.84 12.64 -21.37
CA ALA A 82 45.84 14.10 -21.44
C ALA A 82 47.26 14.67 -21.66
N LEU A 83 48.26 14.13 -20.97
CA LEU A 83 49.66 14.51 -21.11
C LEU A 83 50.23 14.11 -22.47
N ARG A 84 49.81 12.96 -23.04
CA ARG A 84 50.16 12.59 -24.43
C ARG A 84 49.60 13.61 -25.43
N ARG A 85 48.35 14.03 -25.27
CA ARG A 85 47.73 15.07 -26.13
C ARG A 85 48.43 16.42 -25.96
N HIS A 86 48.76 16.79 -24.74
CA HIS A 86 49.50 18.01 -24.44
C HIS A 86 50.89 17.99 -25.07
N GLY A 87 51.64 16.90 -24.92
CA GLY A 87 52.97 16.72 -25.53
C GLY A 87 52.93 16.74 -27.06
N ALA A 88 51.92 16.09 -27.66
CA ALA A 88 51.69 16.14 -29.10
C ALA A 88 51.40 17.58 -29.59
N ALA A 89 50.62 18.35 -28.82
CA ALA A 89 50.32 19.75 -29.14
C ALA A 89 51.54 20.69 -29.00
N GLU A 90 52.38 20.47 -27.98
CA GLU A 90 53.61 21.24 -27.75
C GLU A 90 54.72 20.89 -28.75
N CYS A 91 54.76 19.66 -29.27
CA CYS A 91 55.75 19.20 -30.25
C CYS A 91 55.80 20.10 -31.52
N GLY A 92 54.65 20.67 -31.92
CA GLY A 92 54.56 21.59 -33.05
C GLY A 92 55.24 22.96 -32.83
N LYS A 93 55.47 23.39 -31.59
CA LYS A 93 55.94 24.75 -31.26
C LYS A 93 57.46 24.92 -31.35
N TYR A 94 58.22 23.83 -31.29
CA TYR A 94 59.66 23.90 -31.11
C TYR A 94 60.35 22.91 -32.06
N LYS A 95 60.79 23.38 -33.23
CA LYS A 95 61.29 22.52 -34.33
C LYS A 95 62.72 21.98 -34.16
N LYS A 96 63.34 22.06 -32.97
CA LYS A 96 64.74 21.63 -32.77
C LYS A 96 65.03 21.27 -31.29
N TRP A 97 64.70 20.05 -30.87
CA TRP A 97 64.99 19.52 -29.53
C TRP A 97 66.13 18.48 -29.52
N GLY A 98 67.21 18.71 -30.27
CA GLY A 98 68.38 17.85 -30.17
C GLY A 98 69.20 18.25 -28.95
N GLY A 99 68.92 17.72 -27.76
CA GLY A 99 69.79 17.96 -26.59
C GLY A 99 69.23 17.76 -25.18
N TRP A 100 68.07 17.11 -24.97
CA TRP A 100 67.56 16.93 -23.60
C TRP A 100 68.31 15.81 -22.89
N ARG A 101 69.03 16.17 -21.82
CA ARG A 101 69.76 15.26 -20.93
C ARG A 101 69.14 15.31 -19.54
N PHE A 102 69.24 14.24 -18.78
CA PHE A 102 68.78 14.22 -17.39
C PHE A 102 69.92 13.84 -16.43
N SER A 103 69.79 14.26 -15.19
CA SER A 103 70.61 13.80 -14.05
C SER A 103 69.70 13.37 -12.89
N GLU A 104 70.28 12.84 -11.81
CA GLU A 104 69.53 12.52 -10.59
C GLU A 104 68.81 13.74 -10.00
N ALA A 105 69.29 14.96 -10.27
CA ALA A 105 68.71 16.21 -9.79
C ALA A 105 67.60 16.78 -10.69
N GLY A 106 67.30 16.16 -11.83
CA GLY A 106 66.23 16.56 -12.74
C GLY A 106 66.67 16.78 -14.18
N LEU A 107 65.77 17.39 -14.96
CA LEU A 107 65.89 17.57 -16.41
C LEU A 107 66.77 18.78 -16.75
N LEU A 108 67.93 18.54 -17.36
CA LEU A 108 68.87 19.59 -17.73
C LEU A 108 68.48 20.16 -19.10
N ARG A 109 67.86 21.34 -19.09
CA ARG A 109 67.58 22.11 -20.32
C ARG A 109 68.89 22.71 -20.81
N GLU A 110 69.41 22.29 -21.97
CA GLU A 110 70.57 22.96 -22.58
C GLU A 110 70.23 24.44 -22.83
N GLU A 111 71.13 25.35 -22.42
CA GLU A 111 70.99 26.77 -22.69
C GLU A 111 70.93 27.01 -24.22
N PRO A 112 70.01 27.86 -24.71
CA PRO A 112 69.87 28.08 -26.14
C PRO A 112 71.19 28.58 -26.74
N CYS A 113 71.78 27.78 -27.63
CA CYS A 113 73.13 27.96 -28.19
C CYS A 113 73.33 29.21 -29.08
N ARG A 114 72.54 30.27 -28.94
CA ARG A 114 72.73 31.53 -29.68
C ARG A 114 72.70 32.76 -28.76
N PRO A 115 73.76 33.58 -28.77
CA PRO A 115 73.79 34.86 -28.07
C PRO A 115 72.57 35.72 -28.43
N ALA A 116 71.99 36.43 -27.46
CA ALA A 116 70.81 37.27 -27.65
C ALA A 116 71.00 38.28 -28.81
N ALA A 117 72.20 38.85 -28.92
CA ALA A 117 72.56 39.79 -29.99
C ALA A 117 72.48 39.18 -31.41
N GLU A 118 72.75 37.87 -31.55
CA GLU A 118 72.69 37.20 -32.85
C GLU A 118 71.24 36.85 -33.24
N ARG A 119 70.39 36.56 -32.25
CA ARG A 119 68.94 36.43 -32.44
C ARG A 119 68.31 37.75 -32.85
N GLU A 120 68.70 38.85 -32.22
CA GLU A 120 68.22 40.19 -32.54
C GLU A 120 68.66 40.63 -33.95
N ARG A 121 69.91 40.34 -34.34
CA ARG A 121 70.41 40.57 -35.72
C ARG A 121 69.67 39.77 -36.78
N LEU A 122 69.44 38.47 -36.54
CA LEU A 122 68.69 37.62 -37.47
C LEU A 122 67.23 38.07 -37.59
N THR A 123 66.62 38.50 -36.48
CA THR A 123 65.26 39.05 -36.46
C THR A 123 65.19 40.37 -37.25
N ALA A 124 66.17 41.26 -37.07
CA ALA A 124 66.27 42.51 -37.83
C ALA A 124 66.45 42.27 -39.34
N LEU A 125 67.30 41.30 -39.73
CA LEU A 125 67.48 40.91 -41.14
C LEU A 125 66.21 40.28 -41.74
N TYR A 126 65.48 39.51 -40.94
CA TYR A 126 64.22 38.89 -41.36
C TYR A 126 63.10 39.92 -41.58
N LEU A 127 63.06 40.97 -40.74
CA LEU A 127 62.13 42.11 -40.84
C LEU A 127 62.49 43.13 -41.94
N LEU A 128 63.72 43.10 -42.46
CA LEU A 128 64.14 43.98 -43.57
C LEU A 128 63.64 43.48 -44.94
N LYS A 129 63.28 42.20 -45.06
CA LYS A 129 62.73 41.65 -46.30
C LYS A 129 61.35 42.25 -46.58
N PHE A 130 61.17 42.85 -47.75
CA PHE A 130 59.96 43.56 -48.16
C PHE A 130 58.67 42.73 -47.98
N HIS A 131 58.74 41.43 -48.28
CA HIS A 131 57.60 40.51 -48.14
C HIS A 131 57.22 40.28 -46.67
N THR A 132 58.19 40.33 -45.75
CA THR A 132 57.94 40.25 -44.31
C THR A 132 57.20 41.50 -43.83
N ARG A 133 57.56 42.70 -44.30
CA ARG A 133 56.89 43.94 -43.90
C ARG A 133 55.44 44.01 -44.38
N ALA A 134 55.18 43.60 -45.62
CA ALA A 134 53.81 43.53 -46.15
C ALA A 134 52.95 42.54 -45.35
N ARG A 135 53.48 41.35 -45.06
CA ARG A 135 52.81 40.33 -44.25
C ARG A 135 52.61 40.78 -42.80
N CYS A 136 53.56 41.50 -42.20
CA CYS A 136 53.40 42.06 -40.86
C CYS A 136 52.27 43.10 -40.82
N ARG A 137 52.13 43.96 -41.84
CA ARG A 137 50.99 44.90 -41.93
C ARG A 137 49.66 44.18 -42.05
N GLU A 138 49.57 43.18 -42.92
CA GLU A 138 48.37 42.35 -43.07
C GLU A 138 47.99 41.66 -41.74
N LEU A 139 48.99 41.13 -41.01
CA LEU A 139 48.75 40.51 -39.71
C LEU A 139 48.29 41.50 -38.64
N VAL A 140 48.82 42.74 -38.65
CA VAL A 140 48.36 43.80 -37.74
C VAL A 140 46.91 44.18 -38.07
N GLU A 141 46.57 44.39 -39.34
CA GLU A 141 45.18 44.66 -39.75
C GLU A 141 44.23 43.53 -39.38
N ARG A 142 44.65 42.27 -39.55
CA ARG A 142 43.86 41.10 -39.13
C ARG A 142 43.72 40.99 -37.62
N LEU A 143 44.74 41.37 -36.85
CA LEU A 143 44.67 41.43 -35.39
C LEU A 143 43.71 42.53 -34.94
N GLU A 144 43.80 43.73 -35.51
CA GLU A 144 42.88 44.83 -35.20
C GLU A 144 41.43 44.48 -35.55
N GLN A 145 41.20 43.81 -36.69
CA GLN A 145 39.88 43.29 -37.07
C GLN A 145 39.39 42.21 -36.10
N ALA A 146 40.25 41.28 -35.68
CA ALA A 146 39.90 40.24 -34.72
C ALA A 146 39.58 40.83 -33.34
N GLU A 147 40.37 41.79 -32.85
CA GLU A 147 40.12 42.51 -31.60
C GLU A 147 38.83 43.33 -31.67
N SER A 148 38.57 44.00 -32.79
CA SER A 148 37.31 44.71 -33.03
C SER A 148 36.11 43.75 -33.03
N GLN A 149 36.24 42.59 -33.67
CA GLN A 149 35.19 41.57 -33.69
C GLN A 149 34.97 40.95 -32.30
N GLU A 150 36.04 40.68 -31.54
CA GLU A 150 35.95 40.13 -30.20
C GLU A 150 35.32 41.12 -29.22
N THR A 151 35.69 42.40 -29.30
CA THR A 151 35.08 43.47 -28.49
C THR A 151 33.60 43.66 -28.84
N ALA A 152 33.21 43.57 -30.11
CA ALA A 152 31.81 43.58 -30.53
C ALA A 152 31.02 42.40 -29.95
N ARG A 153 31.57 41.17 -30.03
CA ARG A 153 30.95 39.97 -29.42
C ARG A 153 30.81 40.08 -27.91
N LYS A 154 31.83 40.62 -27.22
CA LYS A 154 31.78 40.86 -25.76
C LYS A 154 30.71 41.89 -25.39
N ARG A 155 30.57 42.97 -26.16
CA ARG A 155 29.50 43.97 -25.95
C ARG A 155 28.12 43.38 -26.16
N GLN A 156 27.93 42.60 -27.23
CA GLN A 156 26.67 41.90 -27.46
C GLN A 156 26.33 40.95 -26.30
N LYS A 157 27.29 40.14 -25.86
CA LYS A 157 27.08 39.22 -24.73
C LYS A 157 26.71 39.95 -23.43
N LEU A 158 27.36 41.09 -23.16
CA LEU A 158 27.04 41.94 -22.00
C LEU A 158 25.64 42.59 -22.10
N GLU A 159 25.11 42.78 -23.29
CA GLU A 159 23.76 43.31 -23.51
C GLU A 159 22.69 42.21 -23.41
N GLU A 160 23.01 40.97 -23.78
CA GLU A 160 22.12 39.81 -23.65
C GLU A 160 21.99 39.33 -22.20
N GLU A 161 23.07 39.35 -21.41
CA GLU A 161 23.10 38.93 -20.00
C GLU A 161 22.01 39.55 -19.09
N PRO A 162 21.74 40.88 -19.11
CA PRO A 162 20.68 41.45 -18.27
C PRO A 162 19.27 40.99 -18.71
N SER A 163 19.07 40.66 -19.99
CA SER A 163 17.77 40.13 -20.46
C SER A 163 17.54 38.70 -19.98
N GLU A 164 18.59 37.87 -19.98
CA GLU A 164 18.55 36.52 -19.42
C GLU A 164 18.38 36.55 -17.90
N SER A 165 19.09 37.45 -17.21
CA SER A 165 18.96 37.65 -15.76
C SER A 165 17.53 38.03 -15.38
N ARG A 166 16.90 38.98 -16.08
CA ARG A 166 15.49 39.36 -15.84
C ARG A 166 14.52 38.21 -16.11
N ARG A 167 14.78 37.40 -17.15
CA ARG A 167 13.95 36.23 -17.46
C ARG A 167 14.05 35.18 -16.36
N LEU A 168 15.24 34.94 -15.81
CA LEU A 168 15.44 34.02 -14.69
C LEU A 168 14.81 34.55 -13.40
N GLU A 169 14.91 35.85 -13.13
CA GLU A 169 14.28 36.50 -11.98
C GLU A 169 12.75 36.40 -12.04
N ALA A 170 12.15 36.63 -13.21
CA ALA A 170 10.71 36.43 -13.42
C ALA A 170 10.27 34.98 -13.20
N LYS A 171 11.07 34.00 -13.65
CA LYS A 171 10.81 32.58 -13.38
C LYS A 171 10.92 32.24 -11.89
N LEU A 172 11.88 32.84 -11.20
CA LEU A 172 12.05 32.65 -9.76
C LEU A 172 10.85 33.22 -8.98
N GLN A 173 10.38 34.41 -9.34
CA GLN A 173 9.18 35.01 -8.75
C GLN A 173 7.93 34.15 -9.00
N SER A 174 7.72 33.69 -10.24
CA SER A 174 6.64 32.77 -10.59
C SER A 174 6.67 31.48 -9.75
N SER A 175 7.85 30.88 -9.59
CA SER A 175 8.02 29.67 -8.78
C SER A 175 7.79 29.93 -7.28
N GLN A 176 8.14 31.12 -6.78
CA GLN A 176 7.85 31.52 -5.39
C GLN A 176 6.34 31.68 -5.15
N GLU A 177 5.61 32.31 -6.07
CA GLU A 177 4.15 32.45 -6.01
C GLU A 177 3.45 31.08 -6.03
N GLU A 178 3.89 30.17 -6.91
CA GLU A 178 3.39 28.79 -6.94
C GLU A 178 3.64 28.06 -5.60
N CYS A 179 4.84 28.24 -5.01
CA CYS A 179 5.15 27.68 -3.70
C CYS A 179 4.25 28.24 -2.58
N GLU A 180 3.92 29.53 -2.61
CA GLU A 180 3.00 30.14 -1.64
C GLU A 180 1.56 29.63 -1.81
N GLN A 181 1.10 29.45 -3.05
CA GLN A 181 -0.20 28.84 -3.35
C GLN A 181 -0.28 27.39 -2.84
N LEU A 182 0.76 26.59 -3.09
CA LEU A 182 0.84 25.22 -2.59
C LEU A 182 0.84 25.15 -1.06
N ARG A 183 1.58 26.04 -0.39
CA ARG A 183 1.54 26.15 1.09
C ARG A 183 0.14 26.50 1.60
N SER A 184 -0.56 27.42 0.93
CA SER A 184 -1.92 27.81 1.31
C SER A 184 -2.92 26.65 1.14
N ARG A 185 -2.79 25.88 0.05
CA ARG A 185 -3.60 24.67 -0.19
C ARG A 185 -3.32 23.59 0.84
N LEU A 186 -2.05 23.39 1.20
CA LEU A 186 -1.66 22.43 2.24
C LEU A 186 -2.29 22.79 3.59
N ALA A 187 -2.21 24.06 4.00
CA ALA A 187 -2.80 24.53 5.25
C ALA A 187 -4.34 24.32 5.29
N ALA A 188 -5.04 24.54 4.16
CA ALA A 188 -6.47 24.29 4.07
C ALA A 188 -6.80 22.78 4.18
N ALA A 189 -6.01 21.92 3.53
CA ALA A 189 -6.17 20.47 3.63
C ALA A 189 -5.88 19.95 5.05
N GLU A 190 -4.88 20.49 5.74
CA GLU A 190 -4.57 20.16 7.14
C GLU A 190 -5.73 20.52 8.08
N ALA A 191 -6.37 21.69 7.87
CA ALA A 191 -7.55 22.09 8.63
C ALA A 191 -8.73 21.12 8.40
N GLU A 192 -8.98 20.72 7.14
CA GLU A 192 -10.05 19.76 6.82
C GLU A 192 -9.80 18.38 7.45
N VAL A 193 -8.54 17.90 7.44
CA VAL A 193 -8.16 16.64 8.08
C VAL A 193 -8.35 16.72 9.60
N SER A 194 -7.97 17.84 10.22
CA SER A 194 -8.20 18.08 11.65
C SER A 194 -9.69 18.05 12.00
N ASP A 195 -10.53 18.71 11.20
CA ASP A 195 -11.98 18.72 11.40
C ASP A 195 -12.57 17.31 11.26
N LYS A 196 -12.17 16.56 10.21
CA LYS A 196 -12.60 15.16 10.03
C LYS A 196 -12.13 14.24 11.15
N ALA A 197 -10.91 14.42 11.66
CA ALA A 197 -10.38 13.65 12.78
C ALA A 197 -11.20 13.90 14.06
N SER A 198 -11.58 15.16 14.32
CA SER A 198 -12.48 15.49 15.44
C SER A 198 -13.87 14.86 15.27
N GLY A 199 -14.40 14.84 14.05
CA GLY A 199 -15.67 14.17 13.72
C GLY A 199 -15.62 12.65 13.93
N LEU A 200 -14.52 12.00 13.51
CA LEU A 200 -14.31 10.56 13.74
C LEU A 200 -14.19 10.24 15.24
N GLN A 201 -13.49 11.08 16.01
CA GLN A 201 -13.39 10.91 17.45
C GLN A 201 -14.76 11.04 18.14
N ALA A 202 -15.58 12.00 17.72
CA ALA A 202 -16.95 12.15 18.19
C ALA A 202 -17.79 10.89 17.87
N ALA A 203 -17.77 10.43 16.62
CA ALA A 203 -18.48 9.22 16.20
C ALA A 203 -18.02 7.96 16.96
N GLN A 204 -16.72 7.85 17.24
CA GLN A 204 -16.19 6.76 18.05
C GLN A 204 -16.73 6.80 19.48
N SER A 205 -16.79 7.99 20.10
CA SER A 205 -17.34 8.14 21.45
C SER A 205 -18.83 7.79 21.51
N GLU A 206 -19.61 8.13 20.48
CA GLU A 206 -21.01 7.73 20.36
C GLU A 206 -21.17 6.21 20.20
N SER A 207 -20.30 5.57 19.40
CA SER A 207 -20.29 4.11 19.24
C SER A 207 -19.98 3.38 20.55
N GLU A 208 -19.01 3.88 21.32
CA GLU A 208 -18.67 3.36 22.65
C GLU A 208 -19.85 3.52 23.63
N GLU A 209 -20.55 4.67 23.60
CA GLU A 209 -21.76 4.87 24.40
C GLU A 209 -22.88 3.88 24.02
N LEU A 210 -23.12 3.69 22.72
CA LEU A 210 -24.10 2.72 22.23
C LEU A 210 -23.75 1.29 22.65
N ALA A 211 -22.47 0.92 22.60
CA ALA A 211 -22.01 -0.40 23.08
C ALA A 211 -22.28 -0.59 24.58
N HIS A 212 -22.05 0.44 25.40
CA HIS A 212 -22.39 0.40 26.82
C HIS A 212 -23.89 0.27 27.08
N ARG A 213 -24.72 1.01 26.32
CA ARG A 213 -26.19 0.90 26.41
C ARG A 213 -26.68 -0.48 25.99
N ALA A 214 -26.11 -1.06 24.93
CA ALA A 214 -26.44 -2.42 24.49
C ALA A 214 -26.10 -3.47 25.55
N ALA A 215 -24.90 -3.40 26.15
CA ALA A 215 -24.50 -4.31 27.22
C ALA A 215 -25.40 -4.20 28.47
N ALA A 216 -25.82 -2.97 28.82
CA ALA A 216 -26.77 -2.76 29.91
C ALA A 216 -28.15 -3.37 29.60
N ALA A 217 -28.63 -3.22 28.35
CA ALA A 217 -29.89 -3.79 27.90
C ALA A 217 -29.86 -5.34 27.90
N GLU A 218 -28.76 -5.94 27.45
CA GLU A 218 -28.55 -7.39 27.50
C GLU A 218 -28.56 -7.92 28.94
N SER A 219 -27.89 -7.22 29.87
CA SER A 219 -27.92 -7.56 31.30
C SER A 219 -29.33 -7.48 31.88
N ALA A 220 -30.10 -6.44 31.52
CA ALA A 220 -31.49 -6.30 31.95
C ALA A 220 -32.38 -7.41 31.38
N ALA A 221 -32.19 -7.78 30.11
CA ALA A 221 -32.90 -8.90 29.47
C ALA A 221 -32.59 -10.24 30.15
N ALA A 222 -31.32 -10.49 30.48
CA ALA A 222 -30.92 -11.70 31.21
C ALA A 222 -31.54 -11.76 32.62
N GLN A 223 -31.69 -10.62 33.30
CA GLN A 223 -32.40 -10.56 34.59
C GLN A 223 -33.90 -10.88 34.42
N MET A 224 -34.57 -10.27 33.42
CA MET A 224 -35.99 -10.55 33.15
C MET A 224 -36.22 -12.03 32.79
N GLN A 225 -35.31 -12.67 32.05
CA GLN A 225 -35.40 -14.10 31.75
C GLN A 225 -35.33 -14.97 33.02
N LYS A 226 -34.45 -14.62 33.97
CA LYS A 226 -34.37 -15.32 35.26
C LYS A 226 -35.67 -15.18 36.07
N GLU A 227 -36.25 -13.97 36.09
CA GLU A 227 -37.52 -13.72 36.77
C GLU A 227 -38.66 -14.49 36.11
N LEU A 228 -38.72 -14.54 34.78
CA LEU A 228 -39.73 -15.30 34.04
C LEU A 228 -39.63 -16.80 34.31
N TRP A 229 -38.42 -17.35 34.37
CA TRP A 229 -38.19 -18.74 34.74
C TRP A 229 -38.66 -19.02 36.18
N ARG A 230 -38.37 -18.12 37.12
CA ARG A 230 -38.86 -18.23 38.51
C ARG A 230 -40.39 -18.21 38.57
N VAL A 231 -41.04 -17.33 37.81
CA VAL A 231 -42.51 -17.27 37.76
C VAL A 231 -43.10 -18.54 37.15
N GLN A 232 -42.45 -19.14 36.14
CA GLN A 232 -42.87 -20.43 35.58
C GLN A 232 -42.80 -21.56 36.61
N GLU A 233 -41.73 -21.61 37.41
CA GLU A 233 -41.57 -22.58 38.48
C GLU A 233 -42.58 -22.37 39.62
N GLU A 234 -42.85 -21.11 39.98
CA GLU A 234 -43.91 -20.79 40.95
C GLU A 234 -45.29 -21.20 40.42
N HIS A 235 -45.54 -21.06 39.11
CA HIS A 235 -46.77 -21.47 38.46
C HIS A 235 -46.94 -22.99 38.43
N SER A 236 -45.90 -23.77 38.09
CA SER A 236 -45.97 -25.23 38.11
C SER A 236 -46.26 -25.77 39.51
N GLN A 237 -45.61 -25.20 40.54
CA GLN A 237 -45.89 -25.54 41.94
C GLN A 237 -47.31 -25.15 42.37
N CYS A 238 -47.82 -24.01 41.91
CA CYS A 238 -49.20 -23.60 42.17
C CYS A 238 -50.20 -24.58 41.53
N GLN A 239 -49.93 -25.01 40.29
CA GLN A 239 -50.74 -25.98 39.58
C GLN A 239 -50.78 -27.33 40.32
N GLU A 240 -49.64 -27.86 40.74
CA GLU A 240 -49.57 -29.11 41.52
C GLU A 240 -50.40 -29.03 42.82
N ARG A 241 -50.34 -27.89 43.53
CA ARG A 241 -51.16 -27.66 44.73
C ARG A 241 -52.65 -27.60 44.42
N CYS A 242 -53.04 -27.01 43.29
CA CYS A 242 -54.43 -26.98 42.85
C CYS A 242 -54.94 -28.38 42.52
N GLU A 243 -54.12 -29.22 41.87
CA GLU A 243 -54.43 -30.62 41.56
C GLU A 243 -54.55 -31.46 42.86
N ASP A 244 -53.64 -31.30 43.83
CA ASP A 244 -53.74 -31.94 45.15
C ASP A 244 -55.03 -31.52 45.89
N LEU A 245 -55.35 -30.23 45.90
CA LEU A 245 -56.58 -29.73 46.51
C LEU A 245 -57.83 -30.29 45.81
N ALA A 246 -57.82 -30.41 44.49
CA ALA A 246 -58.92 -31.02 43.74
C ALA A 246 -59.12 -32.48 44.15
N HIS A 247 -58.05 -33.27 44.23
CA HIS A 247 -58.10 -34.65 44.71
C HIS A 247 -58.60 -34.77 46.15
N ARG A 248 -58.17 -33.87 47.03
CA ARG A 248 -58.65 -33.84 48.43
C ARG A 248 -60.13 -33.51 48.53
N LEU A 249 -60.63 -32.59 47.69
CA LEU A 249 -62.06 -32.26 47.63
C LEU A 249 -62.88 -33.42 47.06
N GLU A 250 -62.38 -34.11 46.05
CA GLU A 250 -63.01 -35.31 45.48
C GLU A 250 -63.09 -36.43 46.53
N ALA A 251 -61.98 -36.72 47.22
CA ALA A 251 -61.94 -37.71 48.30
C ALA A 251 -62.88 -37.34 49.47
N ALA A 252 -62.91 -36.07 49.87
CA ALA A 252 -63.85 -35.58 50.88
C ALA A 252 -65.32 -35.69 50.40
N GLY A 253 -65.58 -35.48 49.11
CA GLY A 253 -66.88 -35.70 48.48
C GLY A 253 -67.34 -37.16 48.60
N VAL A 254 -66.45 -38.11 48.33
CA VAL A 254 -66.72 -39.55 48.49
C VAL A 254 -66.97 -39.90 49.96
N GLN A 255 -66.13 -39.41 50.89
CA GLN A 255 -66.36 -39.62 52.33
C GLN A 255 -67.70 -39.04 52.80
N ASN A 256 -68.07 -37.85 52.31
CA ASN A 256 -69.35 -37.22 52.68
C ASN A 256 -70.56 -37.95 52.09
N ALA A 257 -70.41 -38.56 50.91
CA ALA A 257 -71.43 -39.46 50.36
C ALA A 257 -71.59 -40.71 51.22
N GLN A 258 -70.48 -41.34 51.64
CA GLN A 258 -70.48 -42.50 52.54
C GLN A 258 -71.09 -42.17 53.91
N THR A 259 -70.75 -41.03 54.51
CA THR A 259 -71.36 -40.60 55.78
C THR A 259 -72.83 -40.31 55.61
N LYS A 260 -73.27 -39.67 54.52
CA LYS A 260 -74.70 -39.48 54.23
C LYS A 260 -75.46 -40.80 54.09
N GLU A 261 -74.89 -41.79 53.41
CA GLU A 261 -75.49 -43.14 53.34
C GLU A 261 -75.56 -43.79 54.73
N ALA A 262 -74.51 -43.68 55.53
CA ALA A 262 -74.49 -44.19 56.90
C ALA A 262 -75.52 -43.46 57.80
N TYR A 263 -75.67 -42.14 57.66
CA TYR A 263 -76.70 -41.36 58.35
C TYR A 263 -78.10 -41.74 57.89
N ALA A 264 -78.35 -41.92 56.59
CA ALA A 264 -79.64 -42.38 56.09
C ALA A 264 -79.97 -43.81 56.54
N ALA A 265 -78.97 -44.68 56.65
CA ALA A 265 -79.12 -46.03 57.21
C ALA A 265 -79.40 -46.00 58.72
N ALA A 266 -78.70 -45.13 59.46
CA ALA A 266 -78.92 -44.90 60.89
C ALA A 266 -80.29 -44.27 61.15
N GLU A 267 -80.72 -43.31 60.33
CA GLU A 267 -82.03 -42.67 60.38
C GLU A 267 -83.14 -43.70 60.12
N LYS A 268 -82.99 -44.58 59.11
CA LYS A 268 -83.89 -45.74 58.93
C LYS A 268 -83.92 -46.67 60.13
N GLN A 269 -82.78 -46.94 60.77
CA GLN A 269 -82.73 -47.73 62.03
C GLN A 269 -83.43 -47.00 63.18
N PHE A 270 -83.28 -45.69 63.28
CA PHE A 270 -83.93 -44.86 64.28
C PHE A 270 -85.44 -44.80 64.05
N GLU A 271 -85.91 -44.73 62.81
CA GLU A 271 -87.32 -44.78 62.42
C GLU A 271 -87.94 -46.14 62.80
N VAL A 272 -87.20 -47.24 62.61
CA VAL A 272 -87.59 -48.59 63.06
C VAL A 272 -87.69 -48.67 64.59
N GLN A 273 -86.73 -48.09 65.33
CA GLN A 273 -86.79 -48.00 66.80
C GLN A 273 -87.90 -47.05 67.30
N ARG A 274 -88.23 -46.00 66.54
CA ARG A 274 -89.30 -45.04 66.86
C ARG A 274 -90.70 -45.67 66.75
N THR A 275 -90.87 -46.70 65.92
CA THR A 275 -92.11 -47.48 65.86
C THR A 275 -92.28 -48.51 67.00
N GLN A 276 -91.30 -48.65 67.90
CA GLN A 276 -91.36 -49.57 69.06
C GLN A 276 -91.17 -48.90 70.43
N GLY A 277 -91.08 -47.57 70.51
CA GLY A 277 -90.77 -46.89 71.78
C GLY A 277 -91.38 -45.50 71.88
N GLU A 278 -92.70 -45.42 72.07
CA GLU A 278 -93.32 -44.24 72.66
C GLU A 278 -92.94 -44.15 74.15
N SER A 279 -91.88 -43.40 74.46
CA SER A 279 -91.83 -42.50 75.62
C SER A 279 -90.41 -42.01 75.87
N CYS A 280 -90.39 -40.78 76.42
CA CYS A 280 -89.31 -40.13 77.14
C CYS A 280 -88.39 -39.17 76.38
N SER A 281 -88.57 -37.91 76.77
CA SER A 281 -87.51 -37.05 77.32
C SER A 281 -86.75 -36.17 76.32
N TYR A 282 -87.42 -35.06 75.97
CA TYR A 282 -86.77 -33.77 75.72
C TYR A 282 -85.90 -33.39 76.92
N HIS A 283 -84.57 -33.33 76.77
CA HIS A 283 -83.65 -32.40 77.47
C HIS A 283 -82.20 -32.74 77.08
N ALA A 284 -81.67 -32.14 75.99
CA ALA A 284 -80.23 -31.93 75.74
C ALA A 284 -79.98 -31.23 74.39
N LEU A 285 -80.43 -29.99 74.19
CA LEU A 285 -80.16 -29.23 72.95
C LEU A 285 -79.75 -27.76 73.21
N GLU A 286 -78.99 -27.52 74.28
CA GLU A 286 -78.37 -26.21 74.53
C GLU A 286 -76.83 -26.21 74.38
N GLY A 287 -76.19 -27.38 74.24
CA GLY A 287 -74.74 -27.47 74.05
C GLY A 287 -74.25 -27.26 72.60
N SER A 288 -75.02 -27.66 71.58
CA SER A 288 -74.54 -27.65 70.18
C SER A 288 -74.63 -26.29 69.49
N LYS A 289 -75.43 -25.36 70.02
CA LYS A 289 -75.65 -24.04 69.40
C LYS A 289 -74.42 -23.13 69.52
N ALA A 290 -73.72 -23.17 70.66
CA ALA A 290 -72.52 -22.37 70.87
C ALA A 290 -71.36 -22.86 69.99
N GLU A 291 -71.22 -24.17 69.83
CA GLU A 291 -70.17 -24.79 69.02
C GLU A 291 -70.39 -24.53 67.52
N LEU A 292 -71.63 -24.60 67.05
CA LEU A 292 -72.02 -24.18 65.70
C LEU A 292 -71.80 -22.68 65.45
N GLN A 293 -72.03 -21.83 66.46
CA GLN A 293 -71.73 -20.40 66.35
C GLN A 293 -70.24 -20.12 66.24
N ILE A 294 -69.39 -20.85 66.98
CA ILE A 294 -67.93 -20.73 66.88
C ILE A 294 -67.45 -21.20 65.51
N GLN A 295 -67.93 -22.35 65.02
CA GLN A 295 -67.56 -22.84 63.69
C GLN A 295 -68.00 -21.89 62.56
N ASN A 296 -69.20 -21.31 62.65
CA ASN A 296 -69.64 -20.30 61.69
C ASN A 296 -68.77 -19.04 61.75
N ALA A 297 -68.38 -18.57 62.94
CA ALA A 297 -67.49 -17.42 63.07
C ALA A 297 -66.11 -17.67 62.43
N VAL A 298 -65.53 -18.85 62.66
CA VAL A 298 -64.23 -19.24 62.06
C VAL A 298 -64.32 -19.38 60.54
N LEU A 299 -65.41 -19.96 60.02
CA LEU A 299 -65.63 -20.05 58.58
C LEU A 299 -65.83 -18.67 57.95
N GLN A 300 -66.56 -17.78 58.63
CA GLN A 300 -66.77 -16.41 58.19
C GLN A 300 -65.45 -15.63 58.10
N GLU A 301 -64.62 -15.71 59.15
CA GLU A 301 -63.29 -15.08 59.17
C GLU A 301 -62.40 -15.60 58.03
N ARG A 302 -62.44 -16.91 57.77
CA ARG A 302 -61.68 -17.52 56.67
C ARG A 302 -62.19 -17.07 55.30
N CYS A 303 -63.50 -16.93 55.11
CA CYS A 303 -64.09 -16.37 53.90
C CYS A 303 -63.63 -14.92 53.67
N ASP A 304 -63.57 -14.11 54.73
CA ASP A 304 -63.14 -12.72 54.63
C ASP A 304 -61.63 -12.61 54.32
N GLN A 305 -60.79 -13.48 54.90
CA GLN A 305 -59.38 -13.60 54.49
C GLN A 305 -59.21 -13.98 53.02
N LEU A 306 -59.98 -14.95 52.52
CA LEU A 306 -59.92 -15.35 51.11
C LEU A 306 -60.37 -14.23 50.17
N ARG A 307 -61.42 -13.49 50.52
CA ARG A 307 -61.84 -12.29 49.77
C ARG A 307 -60.75 -11.23 49.74
N GLN A 308 -60.05 -11.02 50.85
CA GLN A 308 -58.96 -10.06 50.93
C GLN A 308 -57.74 -10.49 50.09
N GLN A 309 -57.44 -11.80 50.05
CA GLN A 309 -56.40 -12.34 49.17
C GLN A 309 -56.79 -12.23 47.69
N LEU A 310 -58.07 -12.49 47.36
CA LEU A 310 -58.59 -12.35 46.00
C LEU A 310 -58.49 -10.91 45.52
N ALA A 311 -58.95 -9.94 46.32
CA ALA A 311 -58.82 -8.51 46.01
C ALA A 311 -57.36 -8.08 45.83
N LYS A 312 -56.43 -8.63 46.63
CA LYS A 312 -54.99 -8.37 46.47
C LYS A 312 -54.43 -8.98 45.20
N ALA A 313 -54.92 -10.14 44.76
CA ALA A 313 -54.52 -10.77 43.52
C ALA A 313 -55.08 -10.01 42.30
N GLU A 314 -56.34 -9.58 42.34
CA GLU A 314 -56.98 -8.74 41.31
C GLU A 314 -56.20 -7.44 41.11
N ALA A 315 -55.83 -6.74 42.19
CA ALA A 315 -55.01 -5.53 42.11
C ALA A 315 -53.63 -5.76 41.46
N LYS A 316 -53.03 -6.96 41.60
CA LYS A 316 -51.78 -7.31 40.91
C LYS A 316 -51.99 -7.57 39.43
N VAL A 317 -53.12 -8.17 39.04
CA VAL A 317 -53.47 -8.39 37.64
C VAL A 317 -53.66 -7.05 36.94
N ASP A 318 -54.35 -6.10 37.57
CA ASP A 318 -54.53 -4.74 37.04
C ASP A 318 -53.18 -4.01 36.85
N LEU A 319 -52.24 -4.18 37.79
CA LEU A 319 -50.89 -3.62 37.66
C LEU A 319 -50.14 -4.22 36.46
N LEU A 320 -50.21 -5.53 36.25
CA LEU A 320 -49.57 -6.21 35.12
C LEU A 320 -50.22 -5.82 33.78
N GLN A 321 -51.54 -5.60 33.78
CA GLN A 321 -52.28 -5.08 32.62
C GLN A 321 -51.73 -3.70 32.22
N GLY A 322 -51.56 -2.79 33.19
CA GLY A 322 -50.99 -1.45 32.94
C GLY A 322 -49.56 -1.49 32.39
N LEU A 323 -48.70 -2.37 32.94
CA LEU A 323 -47.33 -2.54 32.41
C LEU A 323 -47.31 -3.08 30.98
N ARG A 324 -48.24 -3.98 30.63
CA ARG A 324 -48.37 -4.50 29.27
C ARG A 324 -48.74 -3.40 28.28
N GLU A 325 -49.64 -2.50 28.66
CA GLU A 325 -50.02 -1.33 27.85
C GLU A 325 -48.83 -0.37 27.67
N GLU A 326 -48.08 -0.10 28.73
CA GLU A 326 -46.89 0.76 28.67
C GLU A 326 -45.82 0.21 27.73
N ILE A 327 -45.54 -1.11 27.81
CA ILE A 327 -44.62 -1.79 26.87
C ILE A 327 -45.13 -1.68 25.43
N GLY A 328 -46.44 -1.78 25.21
CA GLY A 328 -47.06 -1.56 23.90
C GLY A 328 -46.76 -0.16 23.35
N MET A 329 -46.93 0.86 24.19
CA MET A 329 -46.65 2.26 23.84
C MET A 329 -45.17 2.49 23.49
N TYR A 330 -44.22 1.92 24.24
CA TYR A 330 -42.80 2.04 23.92
C TYR A 330 -42.43 1.37 22.60
N LYS A 331 -43.00 0.19 22.31
CA LYS A 331 -42.80 -0.50 21.04
C LYS A 331 -43.29 0.34 19.86
N GLU A 332 -44.42 1.03 20.00
CA GLU A 332 -44.94 1.90 18.94
C GLU A 332 -44.04 3.12 18.71
N ARG A 333 -43.57 3.76 19.79
CA ARG A 333 -42.59 4.87 19.69
C ARG A 333 -41.28 4.45 19.00
N LEU A 334 -40.82 3.22 19.26
CA LEU A 334 -39.66 2.64 18.57
C LEU A 334 -39.92 2.47 17.07
N ARG A 335 -41.12 2.03 16.67
CA ARG A 335 -41.50 1.93 15.24
C ARG A 335 -41.50 3.30 14.56
N GLU A 336 -42.06 4.32 15.21
CA GLU A 336 -42.04 5.69 14.70
C GLU A 336 -40.61 6.21 14.48
N GLN A 337 -39.68 5.95 15.42
CA GLN A 337 -38.28 6.34 15.25
C GLN A 337 -37.58 5.61 14.09
N VAL A 338 -37.87 4.32 13.89
CA VAL A 338 -37.33 3.55 12.75
C VAL A 338 -37.87 4.10 11.42
N ILE A 339 -39.14 4.50 11.36
CA ILE A 339 -39.70 5.12 10.16
C ILE A 339 -39.05 6.48 9.91
N LYS A 340 -38.87 7.30 10.96
CA LYS A 340 -38.25 8.62 10.86
C LYS A 340 -36.80 8.54 10.35
N THR A 341 -36.01 7.60 10.88
CA THR A 341 -34.61 7.38 10.44
C THR A 341 -34.53 6.87 9.00
N LYS A 342 -35.42 5.95 8.58
CA LYS A 342 -35.51 5.52 7.18
C LYS A 342 -35.91 6.65 6.23
N SER A 343 -36.74 7.60 6.69
CA SER A 343 -37.16 8.76 5.90
C SER A 343 -36.01 9.76 5.69
N CYS A 344 -35.22 10.03 6.74
CA CYS A 344 -34.05 10.91 6.63
C CYS A 344 -33.00 10.38 5.64
N HIS A 345 -32.79 9.06 5.58
CA HIS A 345 -31.82 8.48 4.63
C HIS A 345 -32.25 8.50 3.16
N ARG A 346 -33.52 8.79 2.84
CA ARG A 346 -33.96 8.91 1.43
C ARG A 346 -33.83 10.31 0.85
N LEU A 347 -33.59 11.33 1.67
CA LEU A 347 -33.52 12.73 1.21
C LEU A 347 -32.08 13.24 1.02
N ASP A 348 -31.06 12.55 1.55
CA ASP A 348 -29.64 12.94 1.40
C ASP A 348 -28.88 12.15 0.32
N GLY A 349 -29.55 11.25 -0.42
CA GLY A 349 -28.94 10.44 -1.49
C GLY A 349 -29.01 11.04 -2.89
N GLY A 350 -29.55 12.26 -3.04
CA GLY A 350 -29.81 12.88 -4.35
C GLY A 350 -29.18 14.27 -4.47
N GLY A 351 -27.85 14.33 -4.50
CA GLY A 351 -27.16 15.62 -4.63
C GLY A 351 -25.67 15.46 -4.86
N GLY A 352 -25.26 14.93 -6.01
CA GLY A 352 -23.86 14.95 -6.39
C GLY A 352 -23.60 14.39 -7.77
N THR A 353 -23.27 15.29 -8.70
CA THR A 353 -22.57 15.11 -9.98
C THR A 353 -23.38 14.55 -11.16
N SER A 354 -23.98 15.46 -11.94
CA SER A 354 -23.99 15.34 -13.40
C SER A 354 -23.98 16.73 -14.05
N SER A 355 -22.79 17.12 -14.49
CA SER A 355 -22.45 18.21 -15.41
C SER A 355 -21.29 17.62 -16.21
N ASP A 356 -21.21 17.58 -17.53
CA ASP A 356 -22.08 17.99 -18.62
C ASP A 356 -21.47 17.32 -19.87
N LEU A 357 -22.26 17.12 -20.93
CA LEU A 357 -21.91 17.40 -22.33
C LEU A 357 -22.53 16.48 -23.40
N LEU A 358 -23.25 17.18 -24.27
CA LEU A 358 -23.62 16.90 -25.66
C LEU A 358 -24.82 15.98 -25.88
N THR A 359 -25.97 16.59 -26.20
CA THR A 359 -26.49 16.59 -27.58
C THR A 359 -27.59 17.64 -27.71
N ARG A 360 -27.42 18.55 -28.67
CA ARG A 360 -28.38 19.62 -28.99
C ARG A 360 -29.17 19.23 -30.25
N ASN A 361 -30.49 19.40 -30.15
CA ASN A 361 -31.49 19.64 -31.21
C ASN A 361 -32.03 18.45 -32.01
N LEU A 362 -33.33 18.15 -31.82
CA LEU A 362 -34.40 18.32 -32.84
C LEU A 362 -35.79 17.92 -32.26
N THR A 363 -36.64 18.93 -32.02
CA THR A 363 -38.10 19.04 -32.32
C THR A 363 -39.14 17.94 -31.92
N PRO A 364 -40.46 18.27 -31.87
CA PRO A 364 -41.32 17.86 -30.76
C PRO A 364 -42.50 16.91 -31.11
N ALA A 365 -43.05 16.33 -30.03
CA ALA A 365 -44.46 15.95 -29.80
C ALA A 365 -44.98 14.66 -30.51
N PRO A 366 -46.22 14.21 -30.21
CA PRO A 366 -46.62 13.53 -28.97
C PRO A 366 -47.40 12.23 -29.26
N SER A 367 -47.51 11.30 -28.31
CA SER A 367 -48.63 10.36 -28.31
C SER A 367 -48.82 9.67 -26.97
N ASP A 368 -50.00 9.91 -26.43
CA ASP A 368 -50.74 9.05 -25.51
C ASP A 368 -50.66 7.58 -25.92
N ALA A 369 -50.43 6.71 -24.94
CA ALA A 369 -51.09 5.41 -24.86
C ALA A 369 -50.94 4.88 -23.43
N ALA A 370 -52.01 5.03 -22.65
CA ALA A 370 -52.27 4.18 -21.50
C ALA A 370 -52.46 2.73 -21.98
N VAL A 371 -51.75 1.78 -21.37
CA VAL A 371 -52.20 0.39 -21.32
C VAL A 371 -51.73 -0.22 -19.99
N ASP A 372 -52.72 -0.58 -19.19
CA ASP A 372 -52.64 -1.48 -18.05
C ASP A 372 -52.25 -2.92 -18.47
N LEU A 373 -51.90 -3.71 -17.45
CA LEU A 373 -52.06 -5.18 -17.31
C LEU A 373 -50.76 -5.99 -17.19
N ASP A 374 -50.55 -6.40 -15.93
CA ASP A 374 -50.41 -7.78 -15.46
C ASP A 374 -49.29 -8.70 -15.99
N ASP A 375 -48.47 -9.12 -15.02
CA ASP A 375 -48.24 -10.51 -14.63
C ASP A 375 -48.02 -11.52 -15.78
N GLU A 376 -46.78 -11.62 -16.28
CA GLU A 376 -46.36 -12.85 -16.94
C GLU A 376 -44.89 -13.20 -16.61
N LYS A 377 -44.79 -14.29 -15.84
CA LYS A 377 -43.58 -14.94 -15.37
C LYS A 377 -43.22 -16.00 -16.41
N SER A 378 -42.28 -15.70 -17.31
CA SER A 378 -41.82 -16.66 -18.32
C SER A 378 -40.30 -16.67 -18.45
N ASP A 379 -39.78 -17.86 -18.14
CA ASP A 379 -38.64 -18.57 -18.75
C ASP A 379 -37.59 -17.76 -19.51
N LEU A 380 -36.46 -17.52 -18.82
CA LEU A 380 -35.21 -16.98 -19.36
C LEU A 380 -34.19 -18.08 -19.73
N ALA A 381 -34.62 -19.34 -19.85
CA ALA A 381 -33.71 -20.48 -20.09
C ALA A 381 -33.59 -20.92 -21.57
N GLU A 382 -34.38 -20.37 -22.51
CA GLU A 382 -34.36 -20.80 -23.92
C GLU A 382 -33.63 -19.86 -24.90
N GLN A 383 -32.97 -18.80 -24.41
CA GLN A 383 -32.26 -17.83 -25.28
C GLN A 383 -30.75 -18.10 -25.44
N LEU A 384 -30.27 -19.31 -25.10
CA LEU A 384 -28.89 -19.74 -25.34
C LEU A 384 -28.87 -20.78 -26.45
N GLY A 385 -28.97 -20.29 -27.69
CA GLY A 385 -28.90 -21.08 -28.92
C GLY A 385 -27.55 -21.76 -29.12
N TYR A 386 -27.43 -22.99 -28.62
CA TYR A 386 -26.35 -23.91 -28.99
C TYR A 386 -26.63 -24.50 -30.38
N SER A 387 -26.06 -23.87 -31.40
CA SER A 387 -25.93 -24.42 -32.75
C SER A 387 -24.65 -25.26 -32.82
N LEU A 388 -24.82 -26.59 -32.75
CA LEU A 388 -23.80 -27.59 -33.02
C LEU A 388 -23.50 -27.61 -34.53
N VAL A 389 -22.27 -27.28 -34.92
CA VAL A 389 -21.78 -27.48 -36.30
C VAL A 389 -20.42 -28.19 -36.21
N ASP A 390 -20.42 -29.49 -36.51
CA ASP A 390 -19.27 -30.22 -37.00
C ASP A 390 -18.89 -29.64 -38.37
N GLU A 391 -17.60 -29.39 -38.64
CA GLU A 391 -17.00 -29.66 -39.96
C GLU A 391 -15.48 -29.81 -39.85
N ASP A 392 -15.03 -31.03 -40.12
CA ASP A 392 -13.66 -31.37 -40.52
C ASP A 392 -13.35 -30.80 -41.91
N GLY A 393 -12.21 -30.10 -42.04
CA GLY A 393 -11.72 -29.59 -43.32
C GLY A 393 -10.21 -29.39 -43.32
N ALA A 394 -9.48 -30.45 -43.66
CA ALA A 394 -8.03 -30.44 -43.83
C ALA A 394 -7.59 -29.60 -45.05
N SER A 395 -6.52 -28.78 -44.93
CA SER A 395 -5.48 -28.61 -45.97
C SER A 395 -4.28 -27.72 -45.56
N VAL A 396 -3.12 -28.37 -45.39
CA VAL A 396 -1.83 -28.18 -46.10
C VAL A 396 -1.33 -26.76 -46.45
N LEU A 397 -0.23 -26.39 -45.74
CA LEU A 397 0.97 -25.61 -46.14
C LEU A 397 0.86 -24.17 -46.67
N SER A 398 1.22 -23.20 -45.80
CA SER A 398 2.21 -22.12 -46.02
C SER A 398 2.24 -21.27 -44.74
N GLY A 399 3.33 -21.18 -43.98
CA GLY A 399 4.57 -20.53 -44.42
C GLY A 399 4.57 -19.06 -44.02
N SER A 400 4.54 -18.78 -42.70
CA SER A 400 4.91 -17.54 -41.99
C SER A 400 3.95 -17.26 -40.82
N SER A 401 4.01 -18.04 -39.73
CA SER A 401 3.24 -17.73 -38.53
C SER A 401 3.97 -16.65 -37.72
N GLY A 402 3.56 -15.40 -37.91
CA GLY A 402 3.65 -14.40 -36.85
C GLY A 402 2.70 -14.81 -35.74
N TYR A 403 3.11 -15.76 -34.90
CA TYR A 403 2.46 -16.00 -33.63
C TYR A 403 2.76 -14.79 -32.76
N SER A 404 1.89 -13.77 -32.81
CA SER A 404 1.79 -12.78 -31.73
C SER A 404 1.20 -13.47 -30.49
N VAL A 405 1.87 -14.51 -29.98
CA VAL A 405 1.58 -15.10 -28.67
C VAL A 405 2.21 -14.16 -27.65
N GLN A 406 1.68 -12.94 -27.61
CA GLN A 406 1.75 -12.06 -26.46
C GLN A 406 0.48 -12.35 -25.69
N GLN A 407 0.55 -12.98 -24.51
CA GLN A 407 -0.29 -12.64 -23.35
C GLN A 407 0.42 -13.03 -22.04
N ASP A 408 1.49 -12.30 -21.71
CA ASP A 408 2.15 -12.30 -20.40
C ASP A 408 1.28 -11.58 -19.37
N CYS A 409 0.22 -12.27 -18.92
CA CYS A 409 -0.80 -11.67 -18.07
C CYS A 409 -0.64 -12.15 -16.61
N PHE A 410 -0.45 -11.20 -15.69
CA PHE A 410 -0.42 -11.40 -14.24
C PHE A 410 -1.82 -11.18 -13.65
N MET A 411 -2.19 -11.90 -12.60
CA MET A 411 -3.46 -11.65 -11.89
C MET A 411 -3.43 -10.28 -11.18
N LEU A 412 -4.58 -9.62 -11.00
CA LEU A 412 -4.65 -8.34 -10.26
C LEU A 412 -4.15 -8.44 -8.81
N ASP A 413 -4.36 -9.61 -8.17
CA ASP A 413 -3.95 -9.92 -6.81
C ASP A 413 -2.56 -10.59 -6.72
N ALA A 414 -1.86 -10.70 -7.85
CA ALA A 414 -0.46 -11.13 -7.87
C ALA A 414 0.39 -10.19 -7.02
N ILE A 415 1.21 -10.74 -6.13
CA ILE A 415 2.08 -9.98 -5.26
C ILE A 415 3.50 -9.94 -5.85
N PHE A 416 4.05 -8.73 -5.88
CA PHE A 416 5.40 -8.42 -6.33
C PHE A 416 6.22 -7.88 -5.15
N LYS A 417 7.50 -8.25 -5.08
CA LYS A 417 8.44 -7.69 -4.11
C LYS A 417 9.00 -6.38 -4.65
N SER A 418 8.86 -5.28 -3.92
CA SER A 418 9.42 -3.97 -4.29
C SER A 418 10.88 -3.85 -3.85
N ARG A 419 11.59 -2.86 -4.41
CA ARG A 419 12.98 -2.55 -4.04
C ARG A 419 13.19 -2.33 -2.54
N MET A 420 12.17 -1.87 -1.81
CA MET A 420 12.24 -1.58 -0.38
C MET A 420 11.84 -2.80 0.49
N ASP A 421 11.85 -4.01 -0.08
CA ASP A 421 11.40 -5.25 0.57
C ASP A 421 9.92 -5.23 1.01
N PHE A 422 9.10 -4.34 0.45
CA PHE A 422 7.65 -4.35 0.63
C PHE A 422 6.97 -5.20 -0.45
N PHE A 423 5.76 -5.66 -0.17
CA PHE A 423 4.94 -6.42 -1.11
C PHE A 423 3.86 -5.51 -1.70
N CYS A 424 3.77 -5.44 -3.03
CA CYS A 424 2.78 -4.66 -3.76
C CYS A 424 1.90 -5.59 -4.60
N GLN A 425 0.59 -5.37 -4.63
CA GLN A 425 -0.30 -6.13 -5.51
C GLN A 425 -0.20 -5.61 -6.95
N GLY A 426 -0.47 -6.47 -7.93
CA GLY A 426 -0.42 -6.12 -9.35
C GLY A 426 -1.30 -4.91 -9.68
N LYS A 427 -2.50 -4.85 -9.09
CA LYS A 427 -3.43 -3.71 -9.23
C LYS A 427 -2.88 -2.38 -8.70
N ASP A 428 -1.92 -2.42 -7.79
CA ASP A 428 -1.31 -1.24 -7.17
C ASP A 428 -0.01 -0.83 -7.90
N LEU A 429 0.48 -1.65 -8.84
CA LEU A 429 1.62 -1.28 -9.66
C LEU A 429 1.24 -0.19 -10.65
N GLN A 430 2.14 0.78 -10.80
CA GLN A 430 2.05 1.85 -11.80
C GLN A 430 3.32 1.89 -12.63
N LYS A 431 3.27 2.53 -13.81
CA LYS A 431 4.47 2.80 -14.60
C LYS A 431 5.53 3.54 -13.74
N GLY A 432 6.77 3.08 -13.79
CA GLY A 432 7.88 3.54 -12.96
C GLY A 432 8.03 2.83 -11.62
N SER A 433 7.11 1.93 -11.26
CA SER A 433 7.26 1.09 -10.06
C SER A 433 8.49 0.21 -10.18
N GLN A 434 9.23 0.03 -9.09
CA GLN A 434 10.44 -0.79 -9.03
C GLN A 434 10.19 -2.10 -8.27
N VAL A 435 10.30 -3.23 -8.97
CA VAL A 435 10.14 -4.58 -8.40
C VAL A 435 11.46 -5.34 -8.44
N VAL A 436 11.61 -6.36 -7.60
CA VAL A 436 12.80 -7.22 -7.54
C VAL A 436 12.61 -8.41 -8.48
N ALA A 437 13.60 -8.70 -9.31
CA ALA A 437 13.62 -9.85 -10.20
C ALA A 437 13.69 -11.18 -9.41
N GLY A 438 13.50 -12.30 -10.11
CA GLY A 438 13.56 -13.64 -9.54
C GLY A 438 14.96 -14.03 -9.03
N ASP A 439 16.01 -13.30 -9.38
CA ASP A 439 17.36 -13.48 -8.82
C ASP A 439 17.53 -12.88 -7.41
N GLY A 440 16.54 -12.09 -6.94
CA GLY A 440 16.57 -11.42 -5.65
C GLY A 440 17.49 -10.20 -5.57
N GLU A 441 18.19 -9.83 -6.65
CA GLU A 441 19.21 -8.78 -6.68
C GLU A 441 18.89 -7.68 -7.69
N THR A 442 18.41 -8.04 -8.88
CA THR A 442 18.17 -7.09 -9.97
C THR A 442 16.86 -6.34 -9.75
N ILE A 443 16.89 -5.01 -9.86
CA ILE A 443 15.69 -4.17 -9.81
C ILE A 443 15.16 -3.96 -11.22
N LEU A 444 13.87 -4.22 -11.41
CA LEU A 444 13.15 -4.07 -12.66
C LEU A 444 12.21 -2.88 -12.56
N GLU A 445 12.21 -2.02 -13.56
CA GLU A 445 11.27 -0.92 -13.68
C GLU A 445 10.06 -1.36 -14.50
N VAL A 446 8.85 -1.04 -14.02
CA VAL A 446 7.61 -1.25 -14.77
C VAL A 446 7.51 -0.19 -15.86
N VAL A 447 7.78 -0.55 -17.10
CA VAL A 447 7.78 0.38 -18.24
C VAL A 447 6.37 0.62 -18.78
N GLU A 448 5.56 -0.43 -18.80
CA GLU A 448 4.20 -0.39 -19.34
C GLU A 448 3.30 -1.36 -18.57
N ILE A 449 2.09 -0.89 -18.25
CA ILE A 449 0.99 -1.72 -17.77
C ILE A 449 -0.15 -1.51 -18.76
N SER A 450 -0.45 -2.53 -19.58
CA SER A 450 -1.60 -2.45 -20.47
C SER A 450 -2.89 -2.61 -19.68
N LYS A 451 -3.99 -2.06 -20.23
CA LYS A 451 -5.33 -2.12 -19.61
C LYS A 451 -5.73 -3.55 -19.25
N GLU A 452 -6.46 -3.67 -18.14
CA GLU A 452 -7.03 -4.93 -17.66
C GLU A 452 -7.68 -5.70 -18.81
N SER A 453 -7.18 -6.92 -19.03
CA SER A 453 -7.75 -7.87 -19.98
C SER A 453 -8.53 -8.93 -19.21
N GLN A 454 -9.60 -9.45 -19.79
CA GLN A 454 -10.34 -10.56 -19.19
C GLN A 454 -9.81 -11.90 -19.72
N ALA A 455 -9.52 -12.83 -18.82
CA ALA A 455 -9.18 -14.21 -19.14
C ALA A 455 -10.31 -15.12 -18.63
N THR A 456 -10.66 -16.15 -19.41
CA THR A 456 -11.71 -17.14 -19.10
C THR A 456 -11.18 -18.39 -18.40
N ASN A 457 -9.88 -18.63 -18.46
CA ASN A 457 -9.23 -19.79 -17.89
C ASN A 457 -8.03 -19.36 -17.05
N VAL A 458 -7.85 -20.04 -15.93
CA VAL A 458 -6.75 -19.84 -14.99
C VAL A 458 -6.10 -21.18 -14.68
N VAL A 459 -4.78 -21.21 -14.57
CA VAL A 459 -4.00 -22.39 -14.17
C VAL A 459 -3.48 -22.18 -12.75
N ASP A 460 -3.89 -23.06 -11.84
CA ASP A 460 -3.37 -23.16 -10.47
C ASP A 460 -2.20 -24.15 -10.46
N LEU A 461 -0.97 -23.63 -10.34
CA LEU A 461 0.27 -24.41 -10.21
C LEU A 461 0.69 -24.52 -8.75
N GLN A 462 1.08 -25.71 -8.31
CA GLN A 462 1.62 -25.95 -6.97
C GLN A 462 2.92 -26.74 -7.05
N ALA A 463 3.98 -26.22 -6.43
CA ALA A 463 5.30 -26.86 -6.32
C ALA A 463 5.75 -26.82 -4.85
N GLY A 464 5.46 -27.90 -4.11
CA GLY A 464 5.71 -27.94 -2.67
C GLY A 464 4.79 -27.00 -1.89
N GLN A 465 5.35 -25.98 -1.23
CA GLN A 465 4.58 -24.93 -0.54
C GLN A 465 4.29 -23.71 -1.42
N ALA A 466 4.98 -23.59 -2.56
CA ALA A 466 4.75 -22.49 -3.49
C ALA A 466 3.49 -22.74 -4.32
N THR A 467 2.68 -21.70 -4.46
CA THR A 467 1.46 -21.69 -5.29
C THR A 467 1.51 -20.50 -6.23
N LEU A 468 1.19 -20.73 -7.50
CA LEU A 468 1.13 -19.69 -8.53
C LEU A 468 -0.16 -19.83 -9.33
N ARG A 469 -0.93 -18.75 -9.40
CA ARG A 469 -2.16 -18.65 -10.19
C ARG A 469 -1.94 -17.70 -11.36
N VAL A 470 -2.02 -18.20 -12.59
CA VAL A 470 -1.71 -17.43 -13.82
C VAL A 470 -2.58 -17.88 -15.01
N THR A 471 -2.54 -17.15 -16.13
CA THR A 471 -3.20 -17.56 -17.38
C THR A 471 -2.47 -18.76 -18.03
N PRO A 472 -3.15 -19.57 -18.86
CA PRO A 472 -2.53 -20.72 -19.52
C PRO A 472 -1.30 -20.41 -20.38
N ASP A 473 -1.24 -19.21 -20.95
CA ASP A 473 -0.13 -18.77 -21.82
C ASP A 473 1.04 -18.14 -21.05
N HIS A 474 0.90 -17.93 -19.73
CA HIS A 474 1.94 -17.32 -18.91
C HIS A 474 3.24 -18.15 -18.93
N PRO A 475 4.40 -17.55 -19.23
CA PRO A 475 5.66 -18.27 -19.31
C PRO A 475 6.19 -18.61 -17.91
N VAL A 476 6.42 -19.90 -17.66
CA VAL A 476 7.00 -20.40 -16.41
C VAL A 476 8.39 -20.94 -16.69
N GLN A 477 9.37 -20.55 -15.88
CA GLN A 477 10.75 -21.00 -16.02
C GLN A 477 10.89 -22.47 -15.59
N VAL A 478 11.42 -23.30 -16.50
CA VAL A 478 11.68 -24.73 -16.28
C VAL A 478 13.18 -25.00 -16.37
N PRO A 479 13.72 -25.98 -15.61
CA PRO A 479 15.14 -26.32 -15.68
C PRO A 479 15.46 -26.97 -17.02
N ASP A 480 16.55 -26.53 -17.66
CA ASP A 480 17.11 -27.18 -18.83
C ASP A 480 17.72 -28.53 -18.43
N GLU A 481 17.06 -29.64 -18.81
CA GLU A 481 17.56 -31.00 -18.56
C GLU A 481 18.84 -31.31 -19.35
N GLY A 482 19.07 -30.60 -20.46
CA GLY A 482 20.21 -30.80 -21.35
C GLY A 482 21.50 -30.12 -20.88
N GLY A 483 21.41 -29.22 -19.88
CA GLY A 483 22.56 -28.55 -19.24
C GLY A 483 23.47 -27.73 -20.18
N ASN A 484 23.11 -27.54 -21.44
CA ASN A 484 24.03 -27.09 -22.49
C ASN A 484 23.76 -25.67 -23.00
N SER A 485 22.64 -25.07 -22.62
CA SER A 485 22.32 -23.69 -22.97
C SER A 485 22.18 -22.87 -21.69
N GLY A 486 23.13 -21.96 -21.42
CA GLY A 486 23.00 -20.96 -20.35
C GLY A 486 21.85 -19.97 -20.55
N ARG A 487 20.83 -20.31 -21.34
CA ARG A 487 19.61 -19.53 -21.56
C ARG A 487 18.47 -20.19 -20.78
N PRO A 488 17.72 -19.43 -19.98
CA PRO A 488 16.51 -19.92 -19.33
C PRO A 488 15.53 -20.53 -20.35
N LEU A 489 14.97 -21.69 -20.04
CA LEU A 489 13.90 -22.31 -20.80
C LEU A 489 12.56 -21.93 -20.16
N TYR A 490 11.61 -21.47 -20.97
CA TYR A 490 10.27 -21.10 -20.51
C TYR A 490 9.22 -21.99 -21.17
N MET A 491 8.21 -22.39 -20.39
CA MET A 491 7.08 -23.18 -20.87
C MET A 491 5.76 -22.52 -20.44
N PRO A 492 4.74 -22.44 -21.31
CA PRO A 492 3.42 -21.94 -20.93
C PRO A 492 2.81 -22.74 -19.77
N ALA A 493 2.21 -22.06 -18.80
CA ALA A 493 1.63 -22.68 -17.61
C ALA A 493 0.63 -23.80 -17.94
N GLY A 494 -0.20 -23.63 -18.97
CA GLY A 494 -1.21 -24.61 -19.39
C GLY A 494 -0.63 -25.87 -20.04
N LYS A 495 0.68 -25.91 -20.36
CA LYS A 495 1.37 -27.09 -20.87
C LYS A 495 2.06 -27.90 -19.78
N LEU A 496 2.22 -27.33 -18.59
CA LEU A 496 2.89 -27.98 -17.48
C LEU A 496 2.06 -29.13 -16.90
N LYS A 497 2.72 -30.22 -16.55
CA LYS A 497 2.08 -31.41 -15.96
C LYS A 497 2.61 -31.71 -14.57
N VAL A 498 1.78 -32.35 -13.75
CA VAL A 498 2.19 -32.88 -12.44
C VAL A 498 3.41 -33.80 -12.61
N GLY A 499 4.46 -33.55 -11.82
CA GLY A 499 5.75 -34.24 -11.90
C GLY A 499 6.84 -33.49 -12.70
N GLU A 500 6.49 -32.53 -13.55
CA GLU A 500 7.48 -31.67 -14.22
C GLU A 500 8.13 -30.71 -13.22
N LYS A 501 9.42 -30.42 -13.41
CA LYS A 501 10.17 -29.54 -12.50
C LYS A 501 10.04 -28.09 -12.95
N VAL A 502 9.83 -27.19 -12.00
CA VAL A 502 9.85 -25.74 -12.19
C VAL A 502 10.94 -25.11 -11.32
N MET A 503 11.39 -23.92 -11.69
CA MET A 503 12.35 -23.14 -10.91
C MET A 503 11.63 -22.29 -9.87
N LEU A 504 12.02 -22.40 -8.60
CA LEU A 504 11.58 -21.49 -7.53
C LEU A 504 12.47 -20.24 -7.46
N ASP A 505 12.02 -19.21 -6.73
CA ASP A 505 12.76 -17.98 -6.43
C ASP A 505 14.07 -18.23 -5.66
N SER A 506 14.12 -19.31 -4.88
CA SER A 506 15.35 -19.81 -4.24
C SER A 506 16.40 -20.37 -5.23
N GLY A 507 16.04 -20.51 -6.51
CA GLY A 507 16.84 -21.21 -7.52
C GLY A 507 16.72 -22.75 -7.45
N GLU A 508 15.90 -23.28 -6.53
CA GLU A 508 15.69 -24.72 -6.40
C GLU A 508 14.76 -25.27 -7.50
N ARG A 509 15.01 -26.52 -7.91
CA ARG A 509 14.20 -27.25 -8.91
C ARG A 509 13.20 -28.12 -8.18
N VAL A 510 11.92 -27.78 -8.24
CA VAL A 510 10.85 -28.50 -7.52
C VAL A 510 9.83 -29.07 -8.50
N ALA A 511 9.46 -30.33 -8.30
CA ALA A 511 8.43 -30.98 -9.11
C ALA A 511 7.04 -30.42 -8.77
N LEU A 512 6.22 -30.17 -9.78
CA LEU A 512 4.82 -29.77 -9.61
C LEU A 512 4.03 -30.89 -8.93
N THR A 513 3.40 -30.55 -7.81
CA THR A 513 2.47 -31.42 -7.08
C THR A 513 1.04 -31.30 -7.59
N SER A 514 0.68 -30.15 -8.17
CA SER A 514 -0.61 -29.90 -8.82
C SER A 514 -0.46 -28.94 -10.00
N ALA A 515 -1.23 -29.17 -11.06
CA ALA A 515 -1.36 -28.30 -12.23
C ALA A 515 -2.81 -28.42 -12.73
N GLU A 516 -3.71 -27.54 -12.24
CA GLU A 516 -5.14 -27.61 -12.52
C GLU A 516 -5.60 -26.38 -13.30
N THR A 517 -6.15 -26.59 -14.50
CA THR A 517 -6.79 -25.52 -15.28
C THR A 517 -8.26 -25.43 -14.88
N ARG A 518 -8.69 -24.24 -14.44
CA ARG A 518 -10.07 -23.96 -14.05
C ARG A 518 -10.69 -22.91 -14.97
N PRO A 519 -11.93 -23.10 -15.44
CA PRO A 519 -12.69 -22.04 -16.08
C PRO A 519 -13.07 -21.02 -15.00
N MET A 520 -12.47 -19.84 -15.08
CA MET A 520 -12.68 -18.74 -14.15
C MET A 520 -12.45 -17.43 -14.89
N GLU A 521 -13.48 -16.58 -14.91
CA GLU A 521 -13.35 -15.22 -15.42
C GLU A 521 -12.54 -14.38 -14.44
N CYS A 522 -11.40 -13.87 -14.87
CA CYS A 522 -10.55 -13.01 -14.07
C CYS A 522 -9.96 -11.86 -14.88
N SER A 523 -9.81 -10.70 -14.23
CA SER A 523 -9.05 -9.58 -14.77
C SER A 523 -7.56 -9.83 -14.58
N VAL A 524 -6.79 -9.59 -15.63
CA VAL A 524 -5.34 -9.78 -15.68
C VAL A 524 -4.64 -8.56 -16.25
N LEU A 525 -3.42 -8.33 -15.81
CA LEU A 525 -2.55 -7.21 -16.20
C LEU A 525 -1.42 -7.71 -17.08
N LYS A 526 -1.20 -7.03 -18.20
CA LYS A 526 0.02 -7.21 -18.99
C LYS A 526 1.06 -6.19 -18.53
N ILE A 527 2.12 -6.67 -17.90
CA ILE A 527 3.16 -5.83 -17.31
C ILE A 527 4.47 -6.06 -18.06
N VAL A 528 5.08 -4.98 -18.55
CA VAL A 528 6.38 -5.00 -19.23
C VAL A 528 7.44 -4.44 -18.29
N PHE A 529 8.49 -5.22 -18.06
CA PHE A 529 9.62 -4.87 -17.18
C PHE A 529 10.86 -4.52 -17.99
N GLU A 530 11.69 -3.61 -17.46
CA GLU A 530 13.03 -3.32 -17.99
C GLU A 530 14.08 -3.40 -16.86
N PRO A 531 15.09 -4.28 -16.97
CA PRO A 531 15.31 -5.27 -18.04
C PRO A 531 14.24 -6.38 -18.09
N ASP A 532 14.11 -7.04 -19.25
CA ASP A 532 13.19 -8.18 -19.44
C ASP A 532 13.74 -9.46 -18.77
N LEU A 533 13.47 -9.57 -17.47
CA LEU A 533 13.91 -10.68 -16.61
C LEU A 533 12.70 -11.29 -15.87
N PRO A 534 12.77 -12.58 -15.51
CA PRO A 534 11.70 -13.24 -14.76
C PRO A 534 11.52 -12.57 -13.41
N VAL A 535 10.26 -12.39 -13.01
CA VAL A 535 9.89 -11.78 -11.73
C VAL A 535 9.33 -12.86 -10.81
N ALA A 536 9.77 -12.87 -9.56
CA ALA A 536 9.15 -13.74 -8.55
C ALA A 536 7.76 -13.20 -8.21
N VAL A 537 6.73 -13.92 -8.65
CA VAL A 537 5.34 -13.57 -8.39
C VAL A 537 4.74 -14.55 -7.39
N PHE A 538 4.16 -14.00 -6.33
CA PHE A 538 3.54 -14.76 -5.28
C PHE A 538 2.03 -14.59 -5.37
N SER A 539 1.27 -15.66 -5.26
CA SER A 539 -0.11 -15.52 -4.80
C SER A 539 -0.08 -15.23 -3.30
N SER A 540 -0.97 -14.37 -2.81
CA SER A 540 -1.13 -14.15 -1.37
C SER A 540 -1.23 -15.51 -0.67
N PRO A 541 -0.27 -15.92 0.19
CA PRO A 541 -0.42 -17.19 0.90
C PRO A 541 -1.72 -17.15 1.68
N SER A 542 -2.34 -18.31 1.92
CA SER A 542 -3.54 -18.39 2.75
C SER A 542 -3.21 -17.87 4.16
N CYS A 543 -3.49 -16.60 4.42
CA CYS A 543 -3.14 -15.94 5.66
C CYS A 543 -4.10 -16.40 6.76
N ILE A 544 -3.53 -16.87 7.87
CA ILE A 544 -4.30 -17.13 9.09
C ILE A 544 -4.69 -15.77 9.68
N LEU A 545 -5.99 -15.52 9.78
CA LEU A 545 -6.53 -14.32 10.41
C LEU A 545 -6.04 -14.24 11.87
N SER A 546 -5.20 -13.24 12.17
CA SER A 546 -4.76 -12.95 13.52
C SER A 546 -5.50 -11.73 14.07
N LYS A 547 -5.78 -11.73 15.38
CA LYS A 547 -6.35 -10.55 16.04
C LYS A 547 -5.22 -9.59 16.38
N GLY A 548 -5.32 -8.35 15.92
CA GLY A 548 -4.43 -7.26 16.31
C GLY A 548 -4.40 -7.07 17.84
N HIS A 549 -3.35 -6.43 18.34
CA HIS A 549 -3.17 -6.19 19.77
C HIS A 549 -4.42 -5.47 20.30
N LYS A 550 -5.19 -6.12 21.19
CA LYS A 550 -6.19 -5.42 21.98
C LYS A 550 -5.41 -4.39 22.77
N LYS A 551 -5.53 -3.10 22.43
CA LYS A 551 -5.03 -2.00 23.24
C LYS A 551 -5.45 -2.32 24.66
N LYS A 552 -4.48 -2.53 25.57
CA LYS A 552 -4.76 -2.75 26.99
C LYS A 552 -5.66 -1.59 27.39
N THR A 553 -6.94 -1.87 27.61
CA THR A 553 -7.77 -0.97 28.39
C THR A 553 -6.98 -0.76 29.65
N GLN A 554 -6.61 0.50 29.90
CA GLN A 554 -5.82 0.93 31.02
C GLN A 554 -6.71 0.81 32.27
N ALA A 555 -7.05 -0.44 32.62
CA ALA A 555 -7.71 -0.82 33.83
C ALA A 555 -6.69 -0.60 34.95
N GLY A 556 -6.74 0.58 35.55
CA GLY A 556 -6.03 0.84 36.80
C GLY A 556 -5.46 2.23 36.94
N ARG A 557 -6.29 3.28 36.94
CA ARG A 557 -6.10 4.43 37.84
C ARG A 557 -7.43 4.92 38.39
N ARG A 558 -7.90 4.21 39.43
CA ARG A 558 -8.59 4.85 40.55
C ARG A 558 -7.55 5.68 41.32
N GLY A 559 -7.95 6.86 41.75
CA GLY A 559 -7.13 7.80 42.52
C GLY A 559 -6.72 8.94 41.60
N GLY A 560 -7.21 10.16 41.77
CA GLY A 560 -7.87 10.79 42.89
C GLY A 560 -7.82 12.28 42.57
N MET A 561 -8.75 13.03 43.15
CA MET A 561 -8.86 14.47 43.04
C MET A 561 -7.51 15.19 43.20
N CYS A 562 -7.43 16.36 42.55
CA CYS A 562 -6.80 17.61 43.00
C CYS A 562 -5.71 18.19 42.08
N GLN A 563 -5.94 19.48 41.78
CA GLN A 563 -4.99 20.55 41.39
C GLN A 563 -4.60 20.58 39.91
N ARG A 564 -5.13 21.52 39.10
CA ARG A 564 -5.02 22.99 39.13
C ARG A 564 -3.57 23.45 38.82
N GLY A 565 -3.35 23.72 37.53
CA GLY A 565 -2.39 24.71 37.01
C GLY A 565 -0.94 24.24 36.85
N LYS A 566 -0.45 24.20 35.60
CA LYS A 566 0.60 25.11 35.12
C LYS A 566 0.99 24.86 33.67
N GLU A 567 1.44 25.96 33.09
CA GLU A 567 1.98 26.22 31.76
C GLU A 567 3.13 25.32 31.30
N ALA A 568 3.30 25.35 29.97
CA ALA A 568 4.54 25.53 29.21
C ALA A 568 5.11 24.33 28.41
N SER A 569 5.44 24.70 27.17
CA SER A 569 6.46 24.19 26.23
C SER A 569 6.26 22.81 25.58
N ASP A 570 5.95 22.83 24.27
CA ASP A 570 6.74 22.36 23.10
C ASP A 570 7.87 21.33 23.31
N PRO A 571 8.40 20.66 22.24
CA PRO A 571 7.95 20.49 20.85
C PRO A 571 8.14 19.04 20.32
N MET A 572 8.03 18.83 19.01
CA MET A 572 8.55 17.69 18.21
C MET A 572 7.74 16.39 18.30
N ASP A 573 7.16 15.96 17.18
CA ASP A 573 7.83 15.08 16.21
C ASP A 573 6.80 14.36 15.34
N GLY A 574 7.17 14.15 14.07
CA GLY A 574 6.58 13.06 13.27
C GLY A 574 5.61 13.49 12.18
N ALA A 575 6.11 14.23 11.19
CA ALA A 575 5.53 14.25 9.87
C ALA A 575 5.58 12.83 9.25
N SER A 576 4.46 12.39 8.69
CA SER A 576 4.41 11.33 7.68
C SER A 576 3.28 11.68 6.72
N ILE A 577 3.65 12.36 5.64
CA ILE A 577 2.80 12.66 4.48
C ILE A 577 2.64 11.35 3.68
N PRO A 578 1.43 11.02 3.22
CA PRO A 578 1.27 10.46 1.89
C PRO A 578 0.72 11.53 0.95
N ASP A 579 1.27 11.52 -0.26
CA ASP A 579 0.87 12.38 -1.37
C ASP A 579 -0.58 12.13 -1.79
N THR A 580 -1.32 13.22 -1.75
CA THR A 580 -2.25 13.77 -2.76
C THR A 580 -2.42 12.95 -4.05
N ALA A 581 -3.62 12.45 -4.36
CA ALA A 581 -4.79 13.14 -4.94
C ALA A 581 -4.78 13.16 -6.48
N ALA A 582 -5.95 12.92 -7.10
CA ALA A 582 -6.28 13.42 -8.43
C ALA A 582 -7.80 13.58 -8.56
N GLY A 583 -8.29 14.78 -8.25
CA GLY A 583 -9.51 15.32 -8.79
C GLY A 583 -9.13 16.53 -9.63
N GLU A 584 -9.41 16.47 -10.93
CA GLU A 584 -9.29 17.63 -11.81
C GLU A 584 -10.53 18.50 -11.70
N TYR A 585 -10.23 19.78 -11.51
CA TYR A 585 -11.06 20.96 -11.60
C TYR A 585 -11.38 21.30 -13.06
N MET A 586 -12.60 21.77 -13.31
CA MET A 586 -13.00 22.77 -14.31
C MET A 586 -14.31 23.40 -13.77
N ASP A 587 -14.64 24.68 -13.79
CA ASP A 587 -14.04 25.96 -14.21
C ASP A 587 -14.75 27.05 -13.37
#